data_AF-A0A8T3V2F2-F1
#
_entry.id   AF-A0A8T3V2F2-F1
#
_cell.length_a   1.000
_cell.length_b   1.000
_cell.length_c   1.000
_cell.angle_alpha   90.00
_cell.angle_beta   90.00
_cell.angle_gamma   90.00
#
_symmetry.space_group_name_H-M   'P 1'
#
loop_
_entity.id
_entity.type
_entity.pdbx_description
1 polymer ?
#
loop_
_entity_poly.entity_id
_entity_poly.type
_entity_poly.pdbx_seq_one_letter_code
_entity_poly.pdbx_strand_id
1 'polypeptide(L)'
;MKFAHLADTHLGYRQFGLIEREKDFYEVFEKVIDKIIEEKVDFVIHSGDLFETARPSPIALLTFQKGLLKLKGAGIPMYAIAGNHDIVMRNDSIPPQVIFKKLGLKVISPINTTYMHGDIFIAGLPFYPSSQVKNLKSKLADLSKKAAKHEKSILVLHQGIDKYFGQNYELEIGDLPDNFNYYALGHIHNYINDNFGNGKLVYPGSSEIWKTNELKDYKENGKGFVIVDFDGPKPLVKRVKVDISRTFIERSLDYNELESGIAGLKETIVGFDKKPILDLKINNVESDTNRVYELIKEELGDLSLMIRPTFSMLGEDDIDVIINQKDSLGPLEILKEQLDAYGDESVTRLGLDVYTFLSKDKIDEADEILNHFFDDYYHKDEDEETETEEEGEAESADEKDIQVTFKEVLE
;
A
#
# COMPACT_ATOMS: atom_id res chain seq x y z
N MET A 1 11.89 -31.86 -2.11
CA MET A 1 10.78 -31.14 -2.73
C MET A 1 10.96 -29.65 -2.52
N LYS A 2 10.90 -28.92 -3.62
CA LYS A 2 11.29 -27.53 -3.75
C LYS A 2 10.20 -26.80 -4.52
N PHE A 3 9.70 -25.67 -4.03
CA PHE A 3 8.72 -24.87 -4.77
C PHE A 3 9.12 -23.40 -4.85
N ALA A 4 8.65 -22.71 -5.88
CA ALA A 4 8.78 -21.26 -5.98
C ALA A 4 7.52 -20.57 -5.44
N HIS A 5 7.70 -19.48 -4.70
CA HIS A 5 6.64 -18.62 -4.24
C HIS A 5 6.90 -17.18 -4.72
N LEU A 6 5.97 -16.68 -5.54
CA LEU A 6 5.92 -15.30 -6.05
C LEU A 6 4.57 -14.66 -5.72
N ALA A 7 4.52 -13.34 -5.76
CA ALA A 7 3.31 -12.53 -5.54
C ALA A 7 3.46 -11.20 -6.30
N ASP A 8 2.38 -10.41 -6.35
CA ASP A 8 2.47 -8.97 -6.63
C ASP A 8 3.25 -8.68 -7.93
N THR A 9 2.87 -9.40 -9.00
CA THR A 9 3.49 -9.25 -10.33
C THR A 9 2.94 -8.02 -11.04
N HIS A 10 1.66 -7.67 -10.82
CA HIS A 10 1.03 -6.47 -11.37
C HIS A 10 1.17 -6.32 -12.90
N LEU A 11 0.97 -7.43 -13.63
CA LEU A 11 1.05 -7.40 -15.09
C LEU A 11 0.02 -6.41 -15.67
N GLY A 12 0.50 -5.50 -16.52
CA GLY A 12 -0.30 -4.43 -17.09
C GLY A 12 -0.15 -3.08 -16.40
N TYR A 13 0.67 -2.99 -15.35
CA TYR A 13 0.88 -1.72 -14.65
C TYR A 13 1.66 -0.70 -15.47
N ARG A 14 0.98 0.40 -15.81
CA ARG A 14 1.58 1.58 -16.44
C ARG A 14 1.98 2.60 -15.39
N GLN A 15 3.04 2.30 -14.65
CA GLN A 15 3.58 3.23 -13.66
C GLN A 15 3.85 4.60 -14.32
N PHE A 16 3.32 5.67 -13.72
CA PHE A 16 3.38 7.04 -14.24
C PHE A 16 2.78 7.25 -15.64
N GLY A 17 1.93 6.33 -16.11
CA GLY A 17 1.35 6.39 -17.47
C GLY A 17 2.35 6.04 -18.59
N LEU A 18 3.55 5.56 -18.25
CA LEU A 18 4.62 5.30 -19.21
C LEU A 18 4.51 3.88 -19.77
N ILE A 19 4.53 3.76 -21.10
CA ILE A 19 4.46 2.45 -21.78
C ILE A 19 5.74 1.63 -21.57
N GLU A 20 6.87 2.31 -21.40
CA GLU A 20 8.15 1.71 -21.06
C GLU A 20 8.10 1.01 -19.71
N ARG A 21 7.37 1.59 -18.74
CA ARG A 21 7.19 0.96 -17.43
C ARG A 21 6.32 -0.27 -17.52
N GLU A 22 5.23 -0.26 -18.30
CA GLU A 22 4.43 -1.46 -18.55
C GLU A 22 5.29 -2.62 -19.11
N LYS A 23 6.18 -2.31 -20.06
CA LYS A 23 7.10 -3.30 -20.65
C LYS A 23 8.09 -3.85 -19.62
N ASP A 24 8.61 -2.99 -18.74
CA ASP A 24 9.54 -3.41 -17.71
C ASP A 24 8.94 -4.49 -16.78
N PHE A 25 7.67 -4.35 -16.38
CA PHE A 25 6.95 -5.38 -15.60
C PHE A 25 6.84 -6.71 -16.35
N TYR A 26 6.56 -6.66 -17.66
CA TYR A 26 6.51 -7.88 -18.49
C TYR A 26 7.86 -8.57 -18.61
N GLU A 27 8.93 -7.80 -18.86
CA GLU A 27 10.29 -8.33 -18.97
C GLU A 27 10.75 -8.98 -17.66
N VAL A 28 10.47 -8.35 -16.51
CA VAL A 28 10.84 -8.93 -15.21
C VAL A 28 10.07 -10.22 -14.94
N PHE A 29 8.77 -10.25 -15.24
CA PHE A 29 8.00 -11.49 -15.11
C PHE A 29 8.57 -12.61 -15.98
N GLU A 30 8.95 -12.33 -17.23
CA GLU A 30 9.59 -13.32 -18.11
C GLU A 30 10.91 -13.85 -17.50
N LYS A 31 11.76 -12.96 -16.98
CA LYS A 31 13.00 -13.34 -16.26
C LYS A 31 12.72 -14.18 -15.01
N VAL A 32 11.68 -13.85 -14.25
CA VAL A 32 11.25 -14.62 -13.06
C VAL A 32 10.89 -16.05 -13.48
N ILE A 33 10.07 -16.21 -14.52
CA ILE A 33 9.67 -17.53 -15.02
C ILE A 33 10.88 -18.34 -15.49
N ASP A 34 11.80 -17.72 -16.23
CA ASP A 34 13.00 -18.41 -16.72
C ASP A 34 13.89 -18.88 -15.55
N LYS A 35 14.12 -18.03 -14.54
CA LYS A 35 14.85 -18.40 -13.32
C LYS A 35 14.15 -19.50 -12.51
N ILE A 36 12.82 -19.49 -12.43
CA ILE A 36 12.05 -20.57 -11.76
C ILE A 36 12.31 -21.92 -12.44
N ILE A 37 12.36 -21.95 -13.78
CA ILE A 37 12.62 -23.16 -14.55
C ILE A 37 14.08 -23.62 -14.36
N GLU A 38 15.04 -22.70 -14.38
CA GLU A 38 16.47 -22.98 -14.13
C GLU A 38 16.69 -23.62 -12.75
N GLU A 39 15.93 -23.17 -11.75
CA GLU A 39 16.00 -23.65 -10.38
C GLU A 39 15.33 -25.01 -10.14
N LYS A 40 14.68 -25.56 -11.19
CA LYS A 40 14.07 -26.91 -11.24
C LYS A 40 13.14 -27.19 -10.06
N VAL A 41 12.22 -26.26 -9.80
CA VAL A 41 11.20 -26.43 -8.76
C VAL A 41 10.13 -27.43 -9.17
N ASP A 42 9.52 -28.09 -8.19
CA ASP A 42 8.46 -29.08 -8.38
C ASP A 42 7.11 -28.42 -8.69
N PHE A 43 6.87 -27.20 -8.20
CA PHE A 43 5.68 -26.39 -8.50
C PHE A 43 5.88 -24.91 -8.13
N VAL A 44 4.92 -24.08 -8.53
CA VAL A 44 4.88 -22.64 -8.26
C VAL A 44 3.60 -22.26 -7.51
N ILE A 45 3.71 -21.38 -6.51
CA ILE A 45 2.58 -20.69 -5.86
C ILE A 45 2.66 -19.20 -6.20
N HIS A 46 1.56 -18.64 -6.69
CA HIS A 46 1.35 -17.20 -6.82
C HIS A 46 0.28 -16.71 -5.83
N SER A 47 0.68 -15.94 -4.83
CA SER A 47 -0.18 -15.51 -3.72
C SER A 47 -0.98 -14.23 -4.03
N GLY A 48 -1.47 -14.07 -5.26
CA GLY A 48 -2.35 -12.95 -5.66
C GLY A 48 -1.63 -11.73 -6.25
N ASP A 49 -2.42 -10.80 -6.78
CA ASP A 49 -2.03 -9.63 -7.59
C ASP A 49 -1.14 -10.02 -8.77
N LEU A 50 -1.66 -10.96 -9.56
CA LEU A 50 -1.02 -11.36 -10.80
C LEU A 50 -1.13 -10.24 -11.84
N PHE A 51 -2.28 -9.58 -11.89
CA PHE A 51 -2.55 -8.46 -12.78
C PHE A 51 -2.78 -7.18 -11.97
N GLU A 52 -2.47 -6.04 -12.58
CA GLU A 52 -2.72 -4.72 -11.98
C GLU A 52 -4.23 -4.41 -11.88
N THR A 53 -5.06 -5.06 -12.68
CA THR A 53 -6.50 -4.79 -12.70
C THR A 53 -7.30 -6.04 -13.03
N ALA A 54 -8.51 -6.12 -12.50
CA ALA A 54 -9.44 -7.22 -12.74
C ALA A 54 -9.89 -7.33 -14.22
N ARG A 55 -9.56 -6.32 -15.05
CA ARG A 55 -9.71 -6.35 -16.51
C ARG A 55 -8.36 -6.07 -17.17
N PRO A 56 -7.44 -7.05 -17.19
CA PRO A 56 -6.09 -6.84 -17.71
C PRO A 56 -6.08 -6.54 -19.20
N SER A 57 -5.02 -5.86 -19.66
CA SER A 57 -4.80 -5.63 -21.09
C SER A 57 -4.57 -6.96 -21.83
N PRO A 58 -4.87 -7.06 -23.14
CA PRO A 58 -4.56 -8.25 -23.92
C PRO A 58 -3.08 -8.64 -23.87
N ILE A 59 -2.18 -7.65 -23.78
CA ILE A 59 -0.74 -7.90 -23.66
C ILE A 59 -0.43 -8.56 -22.31
N ALA A 60 -0.97 -8.06 -21.20
CA ALA A 60 -0.78 -8.68 -19.89
C ALA A 60 -1.25 -10.14 -19.86
N LEU A 61 -2.43 -10.43 -20.44
CA LEU A 61 -2.95 -11.78 -20.55
C LEU A 61 -2.04 -12.69 -21.39
N LEU A 62 -1.53 -12.20 -22.52
CA LEU A 62 -0.61 -12.94 -23.38
C LEU A 62 0.74 -13.19 -22.71
N THR A 63 1.28 -12.20 -22.00
CA THR A 63 2.54 -12.33 -21.24
C THR A 63 2.41 -13.43 -20.19
N PHE A 64 1.33 -13.41 -19.39
CA PHE A 64 1.07 -14.47 -18.43
C PHE A 64 0.86 -15.84 -19.11
N GLN A 65 0.09 -15.89 -20.21
CA GLN A 65 -0.14 -17.12 -20.97
C GLN A 65 1.18 -17.77 -21.39
N LYS A 66 2.11 -16.98 -21.94
CA LYS A 66 3.43 -17.45 -22.37
C LYS A 66 4.23 -18.00 -21.19
N GLY A 67 4.28 -17.28 -20.07
CA GLY A 67 4.96 -17.73 -18.85
C GLY A 67 4.38 -19.04 -18.32
N LEU A 68 3.06 -19.14 -18.23
CA LEU A 68 2.37 -20.36 -17.80
C LEU A 68 2.64 -21.55 -18.74
N LEU A 69 2.65 -21.33 -20.06
CA LEU A 69 2.95 -22.38 -21.03
C LEU A 69 4.43 -22.82 -20.98
N LYS A 70 5.37 -21.90 -20.71
CA LYS A 70 6.77 -22.26 -20.43
C LYS A 70 6.88 -23.18 -19.21
N LEU A 71 6.27 -22.80 -18.08
CA LEU A 71 6.24 -23.63 -16.87
C LEU A 71 5.64 -25.01 -17.14
N LYS A 72 4.50 -25.05 -17.85
CA LYS A 72 3.86 -26.30 -18.25
C LYS A 72 4.75 -27.16 -19.14
N GLY A 73 5.44 -26.57 -20.11
CA GLY A 73 6.40 -27.27 -20.97
C GLY A 73 7.57 -27.88 -20.19
N ALA A 74 7.98 -27.24 -19.09
CA ALA A 74 8.96 -27.76 -18.15
C ALA A 74 8.38 -28.76 -17.12
N GLY A 75 7.08 -29.06 -17.17
CA GLY A 75 6.42 -29.97 -16.23
C GLY A 75 6.12 -29.36 -14.86
N ILE A 76 6.19 -28.04 -14.71
CA ILE A 76 6.04 -27.34 -13.43
C ILE A 76 4.61 -26.78 -13.31
N PRO A 77 3.73 -27.37 -12.47
CA PRO A 77 2.39 -26.85 -12.24
C PRO A 77 2.41 -25.55 -11.43
N MET A 78 1.46 -24.67 -11.71
CA MET A 78 1.28 -23.40 -11.01
C MET A 78 -0.06 -23.36 -10.28
N TYR A 79 -0.03 -22.94 -9.02
CA TYR A 79 -1.17 -22.66 -8.16
C TYR A 79 -1.28 -21.16 -7.94
N ALA A 80 -2.48 -20.60 -7.99
CA ALA A 80 -2.67 -19.16 -7.77
C ALA A 80 -3.97 -18.85 -7.05
N ILE A 81 -3.95 -17.82 -6.21
CA ILE A 81 -5.14 -17.13 -5.71
C ILE A 81 -5.30 -15.78 -6.44
N ALA A 82 -6.48 -15.17 -6.32
CA ALA A 82 -6.73 -13.81 -6.77
C ALA A 82 -6.44 -12.82 -5.62
N GLY A 83 -5.68 -11.76 -5.90
CA GLY A 83 -5.45 -10.66 -4.97
C GLY A 83 -6.53 -9.57 -5.06
N ASN A 84 -6.29 -8.41 -4.45
CA ASN A 84 -7.28 -7.32 -4.45
C ASN A 84 -7.38 -6.64 -5.83
N HIS A 85 -6.28 -6.58 -6.60
CA HIS A 85 -6.31 -6.02 -7.95
C HIS A 85 -7.01 -6.94 -8.95
N ASP A 86 -7.02 -8.24 -8.69
CA ASP A 86 -7.57 -9.26 -9.60
C ASP A 86 -9.10 -9.42 -9.52
N ILE A 87 -9.77 -8.78 -8.55
CA ILE A 87 -11.19 -9.02 -8.24
C ILE A 87 -11.99 -7.73 -8.41
N VAL A 88 -13.18 -7.85 -9.01
CA VAL A 88 -14.23 -6.83 -8.86
C VAL A 88 -15.21 -7.33 -7.80
N MET A 89 -15.47 -6.53 -6.76
CA MET A 89 -16.46 -6.84 -5.71
C MET A 89 -17.90 -6.70 -6.22
N ARG A 90 -18.28 -7.52 -7.20
CA ARG A 90 -19.64 -7.65 -7.72
C ARG A 90 -20.00 -9.13 -7.76
N ASN A 91 -21.27 -9.44 -7.53
CA ASN A 91 -21.78 -10.79 -7.72
C ASN A 91 -21.43 -11.27 -9.14
N ASP A 92 -21.02 -12.53 -9.24
CA ASP A 92 -20.60 -13.20 -10.48
C ASP A 92 -19.34 -12.66 -11.16
N SER A 93 -18.56 -11.78 -10.51
CA SER A 93 -17.25 -11.41 -11.03
C SER A 93 -16.31 -12.62 -11.08
N ILE A 94 -15.71 -12.83 -12.24
CA ILE A 94 -14.76 -13.91 -12.47
C ILE A 94 -13.36 -13.30 -12.54
N PRO A 95 -12.43 -13.71 -11.66
CA PRO A 95 -11.05 -13.24 -11.73
C PRO A 95 -10.40 -13.63 -13.07
N PRO A 96 -9.53 -12.79 -13.65
CA PRO A 96 -8.93 -13.04 -14.96
C PRO A 96 -8.11 -14.34 -15.00
N GLN A 97 -7.58 -14.82 -13.87
CA GLN A 97 -6.87 -16.09 -13.74
C GLN A 97 -7.68 -17.29 -14.24
N VAL A 98 -9.02 -17.23 -14.13
CA VAL A 98 -9.90 -18.36 -14.46
C VAL A 98 -9.79 -18.76 -15.93
N ILE A 99 -9.48 -17.82 -16.84
CA ILE A 99 -9.32 -18.12 -18.27
C ILE A 99 -8.17 -19.09 -18.55
N PHE A 100 -7.18 -19.15 -17.65
CA PHE A 100 -5.99 -19.98 -17.79
C PHE A 100 -6.15 -21.39 -17.19
N LYS A 101 -7.28 -21.71 -16.56
CA LYS A 101 -7.52 -23.05 -15.97
C LYS A 101 -7.38 -24.17 -17.00
N LYS A 102 -7.93 -23.97 -18.20
CA LYS A 102 -7.81 -24.94 -19.31
C LYS A 102 -6.38 -25.08 -19.83
N LEU A 103 -5.53 -24.08 -19.57
CA LEU A 103 -4.12 -24.12 -19.93
C LEU A 103 -3.26 -24.79 -18.86
N GLY A 104 -3.79 -25.07 -17.67
CA GLY A 104 -3.10 -25.80 -16.61
C GLY A 104 -2.95 -25.04 -15.30
N LEU A 105 -3.41 -23.79 -15.22
CA LEU A 105 -3.39 -23.03 -13.97
C LEU A 105 -4.36 -23.63 -12.95
N LYS A 106 -3.87 -23.94 -11.75
CA LYS A 106 -4.68 -24.41 -10.62
C LYS A 106 -5.10 -23.22 -9.76
N VAL A 107 -6.28 -22.67 -10.06
CA VAL A 107 -6.82 -21.53 -9.30
C VAL A 107 -7.44 -22.00 -7.99
N ILE A 108 -6.93 -21.50 -6.87
CA ILE A 108 -7.52 -21.63 -5.53
C ILE A 108 -8.57 -20.53 -5.39
N SER A 109 -9.80 -20.92 -5.10
CA SER A 109 -10.96 -20.02 -5.08
C SER A 109 -11.88 -20.31 -3.91
N PRO A 110 -12.88 -19.45 -3.62
CA PRO A 110 -13.84 -19.70 -2.54
C PRO A 110 -14.61 -21.02 -2.67
N ILE A 111 -14.69 -21.58 -3.88
CA ILE A 111 -15.35 -22.86 -4.17
C ILE A 111 -14.35 -24.03 -4.06
N ASN A 112 -13.14 -23.85 -4.59
CA ASN A 112 -12.07 -24.84 -4.51
C ASN A 112 -10.88 -24.29 -3.72
N THR A 113 -10.96 -24.42 -2.40
CA THR A 113 -10.00 -23.80 -1.47
C THR A 113 -8.76 -24.67 -1.22
N THR A 114 -8.72 -25.90 -1.74
CA THR A 114 -7.67 -26.87 -1.40
C THR A 114 -7.21 -27.68 -2.61
N TYR A 115 -5.93 -28.00 -2.65
CA TYR A 115 -5.32 -28.93 -3.60
C TYR A 115 -4.33 -29.86 -2.90
N MET A 116 -4.07 -31.01 -3.51
CA MET A 116 -2.92 -31.86 -3.18
C MET A 116 -1.85 -31.72 -4.25
N HIS A 117 -0.59 -31.69 -3.83
CA HIS A 117 0.58 -31.89 -4.67
C HIS A 117 1.44 -32.98 -4.03
N GLY A 118 1.34 -34.22 -4.54
CA GLY A 118 1.90 -35.37 -3.84
C GLY A 118 1.29 -35.51 -2.45
N ASP A 119 2.13 -35.44 -1.42
CA ASP A 119 1.79 -35.46 0.01
C ASP A 119 1.55 -34.06 0.61
N ILE A 120 1.82 -32.97 -0.13
CA ILE A 120 1.57 -31.60 0.35
C ILE A 120 0.09 -31.24 0.20
N PHE A 121 -0.49 -30.80 1.31
CA PHE A 121 -1.77 -30.11 1.34
C PHE A 121 -1.60 -28.62 1.11
N ILE A 122 -2.18 -28.09 0.03
CA ILE A 122 -2.19 -26.66 -0.29
C ILE A 122 -3.60 -26.14 -0.04
N ALA A 123 -3.75 -25.19 0.87
CA ALA A 123 -5.01 -24.51 1.13
C ALA A 123 -4.84 -23.01 0.90
N GLY A 124 -5.92 -22.33 0.53
CA GLY A 124 -5.87 -20.88 0.41
C GLY A 124 -7.22 -20.25 0.15
N LEU A 125 -7.21 -18.92 0.21
CA LEU A 125 -8.35 -18.06 -0.03
C LEU A 125 -7.88 -16.85 -0.86
N PRO A 126 -8.73 -16.32 -1.76
CA PRO A 126 -8.44 -15.05 -2.42
C PRO A 126 -8.41 -13.89 -1.41
N PHE A 127 -8.12 -12.69 -1.89
CA PHE A 127 -8.29 -11.47 -1.10
C PHE A 127 -9.74 -11.32 -0.58
N TYR A 128 -9.84 -10.79 0.64
CA TYR A 128 -11.07 -10.47 1.34
C TYR A 128 -10.86 -9.11 2.00
N PRO A 129 -11.69 -8.10 1.72
CA PRO A 129 -11.55 -6.79 2.33
C PRO A 129 -11.89 -6.82 3.82
N SER A 130 -11.49 -5.76 4.55
CA SER A 130 -11.73 -5.59 5.99
C SER A 130 -13.19 -5.81 6.40
N SER A 131 -14.15 -5.40 5.54
CA SER A 131 -15.59 -5.59 5.75
C SER A 131 -16.03 -7.06 5.81
N GLN A 132 -15.24 -7.99 5.27
CA GLN A 132 -15.53 -9.42 5.24
C GLN A 132 -14.62 -10.27 6.14
N VAL A 133 -13.86 -9.63 7.02
CA VAL A 133 -12.89 -10.31 7.91
C VAL A 133 -13.53 -11.40 8.78
N LYS A 134 -14.76 -11.20 9.26
CA LYS A 134 -15.49 -12.25 10.02
C LYS A 134 -15.68 -13.54 9.21
N ASN A 135 -16.01 -13.41 7.92
CA ASN A 135 -16.16 -14.55 7.00
C ASN A 135 -14.79 -15.20 6.73
N LEU A 136 -13.76 -14.39 6.49
CA LEU A 136 -12.38 -14.85 6.31
C LEU A 136 -11.92 -15.70 7.50
N LYS A 137 -12.05 -15.20 8.74
CA LYS A 137 -11.68 -15.93 9.97
C LYS A 137 -12.40 -17.27 10.09
N SER A 138 -13.69 -17.32 9.80
CA SER A 138 -14.47 -18.57 9.80
C SER A 138 -13.91 -19.59 8.80
N LYS A 139 -13.61 -19.15 7.58
CA LYS A 139 -13.01 -20.02 6.55
C LYS A 139 -11.60 -20.48 6.91
N LEU A 140 -10.78 -19.62 7.51
CA LEU A 140 -9.45 -19.98 8.00
C LEU A 140 -9.52 -21.07 9.07
N ALA A 141 -10.47 -20.99 10.00
CA ALA A 141 -10.69 -22.03 11.00
C ALA A 141 -11.04 -23.39 10.36
N ASP A 142 -11.85 -23.40 9.29
CA ASP A 142 -12.17 -24.62 8.57
C ASP A 142 -10.98 -25.17 7.76
N LEU A 143 -10.15 -24.31 7.18
CA LEU A 143 -8.90 -24.72 6.53
C LEU A 143 -7.91 -25.30 7.54
N SER A 144 -7.81 -24.72 8.74
CA SER A 144 -6.99 -25.22 9.83
C SER A 144 -7.38 -26.66 10.24
N LYS A 145 -8.68 -26.93 10.41
CA LYS A 145 -9.19 -28.29 10.70
C LYS A 145 -8.83 -29.30 9.61
N LYS A 146 -8.80 -28.88 8.34
CA LYS A 146 -8.38 -29.74 7.21
C LYS A 146 -6.88 -29.98 7.23
N ALA A 147 -6.09 -28.92 7.44
CA ALA A 147 -4.63 -28.99 7.49
C ALA A 147 -4.12 -29.92 8.60
N ALA A 148 -4.82 -30.00 9.74
CA ALA A 148 -4.47 -30.90 10.84
C ALA A 148 -4.41 -32.41 10.46
N LYS A 149 -4.93 -32.80 9.29
CA LYS A 149 -4.90 -34.17 8.78
C LYS A 149 -3.67 -34.47 7.91
N HIS A 150 -2.78 -33.49 7.72
CA HIS A 150 -1.65 -33.56 6.81
C HIS A 150 -0.38 -33.12 7.52
N GLU A 151 0.72 -33.83 7.30
CA GLU A 151 2.03 -33.52 7.89
C GLU A 151 2.67 -32.27 7.27
N LYS A 152 2.46 -32.08 5.96
CA LYS A 152 2.97 -30.96 5.17
C LYS A 152 1.82 -30.14 4.63
N SER A 153 1.73 -28.90 5.06
CA SER A 153 0.65 -27.99 4.71
C SER A 153 1.13 -26.57 4.40
N ILE A 154 0.51 -25.99 3.38
CA ILE A 154 0.77 -24.62 2.92
C ILE A 154 -0.54 -23.83 2.97
N LEU A 155 -0.52 -22.65 3.58
CA LEU A 155 -1.62 -21.69 3.53
C LEU A 155 -1.25 -20.55 2.56
N VAL A 156 -2.09 -20.30 1.55
CA VAL A 156 -1.91 -19.24 0.56
C VAL A 156 -2.96 -18.16 0.77
N LEU A 157 -2.53 -16.93 1.03
CA LEU A 157 -3.41 -15.77 1.24
C LEU A 157 -2.84 -14.52 0.57
N HIS A 158 -3.71 -13.56 0.30
CA HIS A 158 -3.36 -12.23 -0.16
C HIS A 158 -4.04 -11.24 0.78
N GLN A 159 -3.34 -10.82 1.83
CA GLN A 159 -3.88 -10.01 2.93
C GLN A 159 -2.73 -9.22 3.57
N GLY A 160 -3.00 -8.02 4.06
CA GLY A 160 -2.14 -7.32 5.00
C GLY A 160 -2.26 -7.91 6.40
N ILE A 161 -1.12 -8.07 7.08
CA ILE A 161 -1.04 -8.45 8.50
C ILE A 161 -0.53 -7.26 9.31
N ASP A 162 -1.20 -6.93 10.41
CA ASP A 162 -0.91 -5.82 11.33
C ASP A 162 0.59 -5.63 11.62
N LYS A 163 1.26 -6.70 12.00
CA LYS A 163 2.69 -6.73 12.35
C LYS A 163 3.60 -6.20 11.24
N TYR A 164 3.18 -6.30 9.98
CA TYR A 164 4.00 -5.98 8.82
C TYR A 164 3.46 -4.82 7.98
N PHE A 165 2.19 -4.43 8.17
CA PHE A 165 1.51 -3.47 7.29
C PHE A 165 0.88 -2.26 8.01
N GLY A 166 1.28 -2.02 9.26
CA GLY A 166 0.94 -0.81 9.99
C GLY A 166 -0.57 -0.71 10.25
N GLN A 167 -1.23 0.34 9.77
CA GLN A 167 -2.69 0.52 9.92
C GLN A 167 -3.52 -0.01 8.75
N ASN A 168 -2.90 -0.51 7.67
CA ASN A 168 -3.60 -0.87 6.44
C ASN A 168 -3.90 -2.39 6.33
N TYR A 169 -4.06 -3.10 7.45
CA TYR A 169 -4.21 -4.55 7.48
C TYR A 169 -5.67 -5.03 7.53
N GLU A 170 -5.91 -6.25 7.03
CA GLU A 170 -7.19 -6.95 7.18
C GLU A 170 -7.19 -7.95 8.33
N LEU A 171 -6.03 -8.51 8.66
CA LEU A 171 -5.89 -9.54 9.69
C LEU A 171 -4.83 -9.14 10.73
N GLU A 172 -5.12 -9.47 11.98
CA GLU A 172 -4.09 -9.48 13.02
C GLU A 172 -3.28 -10.78 12.91
N ILE A 173 -2.00 -10.76 13.31
CA ILE A 173 -1.16 -11.95 13.29
C ILE A 173 -1.77 -13.12 14.10
N GLY A 174 -2.52 -12.81 15.16
CA GLY A 174 -3.23 -13.80 16.00
C GLY A 174 -4.46 -14.43 15.34
N ASP A 175 -4.96 -13.86 14.24
CA ASP A 175 -6.08 -14.42 13.48
C ASP A 175 -5.65 -15.55 12.54
N LEU A 176 -4.35 -15.63 12.24
CA LEU A 176 -3.82 -16.69 11.39
C LEU A 176 -3.76 -18.02 12.18
N PRO A 177 -4.25 -19.13 11.61
CA PRO A 177 -4.06 -20.44 12.22
C PRO A 177 -2.57 -20.80 12.22
N ASP A 178 -2.04 -21.31 13.34
CA ASP A 178 -0.61 -21.56 13.54
C ASP A 178 -0.14 -22.97 13.14
N ASN A 179 -1.07 -23.80 12.65
CA ASN A 179 -0.85 -25.22 12.37
C ASN A 179 -0.39 -25.53 10.94
N PHE A 180 -0.12 -24.52 10.11
CA PHE A 180 0.50 -24.71 8.80
C PHE A 180 2.03 -24.65 8.88
N ASN A 181 2.71 -25.35 7.97
CA ASN A 181 4.17 -25.36 7.93
C ASN A 181 4.74 -24.21 7.06
N TYR A 182 3.96 -23.67 6.12
CA TYR A 182 4.35 -22.52 5.31
C TYR A 182 3.15 -21.61 5.02
N TYR A 183 3.35 -20.30 5.13
CA TYR A 183 2.35 -19.27 4.82
C TYR A 183 2.87 -18.47 3.63
N ALA A 184 2.28 -18.74 2.46
CA ALA A 184 2.55 -18.07 1.20
C ALA A 184 1.66 -16.83 1.09
N LEU A 185 2.15 -15.69 1.56
CA LEU A 185 1.41 -14.43 1.59
C LEU A 185 1.79 -13.51 0.42
N GLY A 186 0.88 -12.63 0.02
CA GLY A 186 1.06 -11.53 -0.93
C GLY A 186 0.28 -10.30 -0.46
N HIS A 187 0.37 -9.17 -1.17
CA HIS A 187 -0.20 -7.83 -0.88
C HIS A 187 0.86 -6.82 -0.39
N ILE A 188 1.80 -7.29 0.44
CA ILE A 188 2.90 -6.46 0.92
C ILE A 188 4.07 -6.59 -0.05
N HIS A 189 4.45 -5.48 -0.68
CA HIS A 189 5.46 -5.45 -1.75
C HIS A 189 6.91 -5.55 -1.27
N ASN A 190 7.14 -5.46 0.04
CA ASN A 190 8.45 -5.66 0.65
C ASN A 190 8.69 -7.14 0.96
N TYR A 191 9.94 -7.58 0.88
CA TYR A 191 10.30 -8.94 1.24
C TYR A 191 10.24 -9.16 2.76
N ILE A 192 9.47 -10.15 3.20
CA ILE A 192 9.36 -10.55 4.61
C ILE A 192 9.53 -12.06 4.71
N ASN A 193 10.37 -12.51 5.64
CA ASN A 193 10.55 -13.92 5.98
C ASN A 193 10.70 -14.07 7.49
N ASP A 194 9.66 -14.59 8.13
CA ASP A 194 9.60 -14.76 9.57
C ASP A 194 9.18 -16.18 9.96
N ASN A 195 9.41 -16.56 11.21
CA ASN A 195 8.86 -17.77 11.80
C ASN A 195 7.45 -17.49 12.32
N PHE A 196 6.52 -18.42 12.09
CA PHE A 196 5.18 -18.35 12.64
C PHE A 196 4.66 -19.75 12.95
N GLY A 197 4.21 -19.97 14.19
CA GLY A 197 3.94 -21.31 14.71
C GLY A 197 5.16 -22.22 14.55
N ASN A 198 4.94 -23.39 13.94
CA ASN A 198 6.01 -24.33 13.59
C ASN A 198 6.58 -24.12 12.17
N GLY A 199 6.07 -23.13 11.44
CA GLY A 199 6.35 -22.91 10.02
C GLY A 199 7.09 -21.61 9.71
N LYS A 200 7.05 -21.25 8.42
CA LYS A 200 7.58 -19.99 7.88
C LYS A 200 6.48 -19.15 7.27
N LEU A 201 6.43 -17.88 7.65
CA LEU A 201 5.55 -16.87 7.06
C LEU A 201 6.36 -15.98 6.14
N VAL A 202 5.93 -15.88 4.88
CA VAL A 202 6.70 -15.20 3.86
C VAL A 202 5.81 -14.33 2.99
N TYR A 203 6.23 -13.07 2.81
CA TYR A 203 5.85 -12.24 1.68
C TYR A 203 7.04 -12.18 0.73
N PRO A 204 6.92 -12.63 -0.53
CA PRO A 204 8.01 -12.51 -1.48
C PRO A 204 8.21 -11.04 -1.89
N GLY A 205 7.20 -10.19 -1.70
CA GLY A 205 7.19 -8.83 -2.23
C GLY A 205 6.92 -8.80 -3.74
N SER A 206 6.90 -7.59 -4.28
CA SER A 206 6.67 -7.36 -5.71
C SER A 206 7.82 -7.87 -6.56
N SER A 207 7.50 -8.23 -7.80
CA SER A 207 8.51 -8.66 -8.78
C SER A 207 9.33 -7.51 -9.35
N GLU A 208 8.74 -6.31 -9.43
CA GLU A 208 9.33 -5.06 -9.93
C GLU A 208 8.90 -3.90 -9.03
N ILE A 209 9.61 -2.76 -9.08
CA ILE A 209 9.32 -1.58 -8.26
C ILE A 209 7.96 -0.98 -8.67
N TRP A 210 6.93 -1.23 -7.85
CA TRP A 210 5.58 -0.75 -8.06
C TRP A 210 5.37 0.66 -7.50
N LYS A 211 5.94 0.97 -6.33
CA LYS A 211 6.08 2.34 -5.81
C LYS A 211 7.51 2.66 -5.40
N THR A 212 7.87 3.94 -5.43
CA THR A 212 9.22 4.41 -5.09
C THR A 212 9.57 4.23 -3.62
N ASN A 213 8.59 4.14 -2.72
CA ASN A 213 8.83 3.81 -1.31
C ASN A 213 9.39 2.38 -1.11
N GLU A 214 9.29 1.51 -2.12
CA GLU A 214 9.88 0.17 -2.10
C GLU A 214 11.39 0.19 -2.36
N LEU A 215 11.98 1.33 -2.74
CA LEU A 215 13.40 1.42 -3.09
C LEU A 215 14.32 1.05 -1.92
N LYS A 216 13.92 1.36 -0.68
CA LYS A 216 14.68 0.98 0.51
C LYS A 216 14.78 -0.53 0.64
N ASP A 217 13.64 -1.23 0.59
CA ASP A 217 13.59 -2.69 0.62
C ASP A 217 14.32 -3.31 -0.58
N TYR A 218 14.18 -2.72 -1.76
CA TYR A 218 14.90 -3.17 -2.95
C TYR A 218 16.42 -3.12 -2.78
N LYS A 219 16.98 -2.04 -2.23
CA LYS A 219 18.43 -1.91 -2.00
C LYS A 219 18.95 -2.99 -1.04
N GLU A 220 18.17 -3.37 -0.02
CA GLU A 220 18.54 -4.38 0.98
C GLU A 220 18.30 -5.81 0.45
N ASN A 221 17.07 -6.09 0.01
CA ASN A 221 16.56 -7.43 -0.25
C ASN A 221 16.47 -7.80 -1.72
N GLY A 222 16.48 -6.82 -2.63
CA GLY A 222 16.21 -7.01 -4.06
C GLY A 222 14.77 -7.42 -4.35
N LYS A 223 14.35 -7.28 -5.62
CA LYS A 223 13.07 -7.82 -6.10
C LYS A 223 13.23 -9.23 -6.65
N GLY A 224 12.12 -9.96 -6.80
CA GLY A 224 12.11 -11.34 -7.27
C GLY A 224 11.19 -12.24 -6.47
N PHE A 225 11.54 -13.50 -6.33
CA PHE A 225 10.71 -14.53 -5.70
C PHE A 225 11.51 -15.33 -4.66
N VAL A 226 10.85 -16.23 -3.95
CA VAL A 226 11.54 -17.16 -3.04
C VAL A 226 11.44 -18.59 -3.53
N ILE A 227 12.46 -19.36 -3.21
CA ILE A 227 12.45 -20.81 -3.30
C ILE A 227 12.39 -21.38 -1.90
N VAL A 228 11.53 -22.38 -1.73
CA VAL A 228 11.31 -23.06 -0.47
C VAL A 228 11.69 -24.52 -0.63
N ASP A 229 12.66 -24.97 0.14
CA ASP A 229 12.92 -26.39 0.36
C ASP A 229 11.99 -26.87 1.49
N PHE A 230 11.19 -27.89 1.19
CA PHE A 230 10.13 -28.40 2.03
C PHE A 230 10.31 -29.88 2.39
N ASP A 231 11.56 -30.37 2.39
CA ASP A 231 11.89 -31.72 2.83
C ASP A 231 12.13 -31.83 4.33
N GLY A 232 12.72 -30.79 4.93
CA GLY A 232 13.03 -30.74 6.35
C GLY A 232 11.80 -30.53 7.25
N PRO A 233 11.97 -30.68 8.58
CA PRO A 233 10.90 -30.44 9.55
C PRO A 233 10.45 -28.98 9.60
N LYS A 234 11.33 -28.05 9.17
CA LYS A 234 11.00 -26.64 8.94
C LYS A 234 11.41 -26.24 7.51
N PRO A 235 10.55 -25.53 6.77
CA PRO A 235 10.91 -25.02 5.44
C PRO A 235 12.15 -24.13 5.49
N LEU A 236 13.04 -24.32 4.52
CA LEU A 236 14.17 -23.43 4.27
C LEU A 236 13.82 -22.50 3.11
N VAL A 237 13.92 -21.19 3.35
CA VAL A 237 13.52 -20.15 2.40
C VAL A 237 14.77 -19.46 1.86
N LYS A 238 14.93 -19.47 0.54
CA LYS A 238 16.01 -18.79 -0.19
C LYS A 238 15.40 -17.71 -1.09
N ARG A 239 15.79 -16.45 -0.90
CA ARG A 239 15.45 -15.35 -1.81
C ARG A 239 16.22 -15.50 -3.12
N VAL A 240 15.51 -15.43 -4.25
CA VAL A 240 16.10 -15.37 -5.59
C VAL A 240 15.88 -13.97 -6.13
N LYS A 241 16.98 -13.20 -6.18
CA LYS A 241 16.97 -11.84 -6.73
C LYS A 241 16.90 -11.90 -8.26
N VAL A 242 16.06 -11.03 -8.82
CA VAL A 242 15.90 -10.84 -10.26
C VAL A 242 16.23 -9.39 -10.56
N ASP A 243 17.08 -9.19 -11.58
CA ASP A 243 17.46 -7.85 -11.99
C ASP A 243 16.25 -7.14 -12.59
N ILE A 244 15.87 -6.03 -11.97
CA ILE A 244 14.83 -5.14 -12.45
C ILE A 244 15.20 -4.62 -13.83
N SER A 245 14.19 -4.25 -14.62
CA SER A 245 14.44 -3.84 -16.01
C SER A 245 14.97 -2.41 -16.11
N ARG A 246 14.63 -1.53 -15.16
CA ARG A 246 15.00 -0.11 -15.18
C ARG A 246 15.48 0.37 -13.83
N THR A 247 16.60 1.09 -13.84
CA THR A 247 17.17 1.68 -12.64
C THR A 247 16.35 2.88 -12.17
N PHE A 248 16.17 2.96 -10.85
CA PHE A 248 15.68 4.14 -10.14
C PHE A 248 16.87 4.78 -9.42
N ILE A 249 17.11 6.06 -9.68
CA ILE A 249 18.20 6.81 -9.07
C ILE A 249 17.59 7.80 -8.09
N GLU A 250 17.80 7.53 -6.81
CA GLU A 250 17.44 8.44 -5.72
C GLU A 250 18.68 9.26 -5.32
N ARG A 251 18.58 10.59 -5.43
CA ARG A 251 19.67 11.51 -5.08
C ARG A 251 19.14 12.74 -4.37
N SER A 252 19.86 13.14 -3.32
CA SER A 252 19.71 14.46 -2.72
C SER A 252 20.80 15.37 -3.27
N LEU A 253 20.42 16.55 -3.76
CA LEU A 253 21.32 17.58 -4.26
C LEU A 253 21.10 18.86 -3.45
N ASP A 254 22.17 19.61 -3.22
CA ASP A 254 22.08 20.96 -2.68
C ASP A 254 21.88 21.96 -3.82
N TYR A 255 20.99 22.93 -3.64
CA TYR A 255 20.75 23.98 -4.63
C TYR A 255 22.02 24.75 -5.00
N ASN A 256 22.92 25.01 -4.04
CA ASN A 256 24.16 25.76 -4.28
C ASN A 256 25.19 24.97 -5.11
N GLU A 257 25.08 23.64 -5.13
CA GLU A 257 25.97 22.74 -5.88
C GLU A 257 25.24 22.02 -7.02
N LEU A 258 24.07 22.53 -7.43
CA LEU A 258 23.15 21.84 -8.32
C LEU A 258 23.79 21.49 -9.68
N GLU A 259 24.52 22.42 -10.30
CA GLU A 259 25.18 22.17 -11.59
C GLU A 259 26.20 21.03 -11.51
N SER A 260 27.02 21.02 -10.46
CA SER A 260 27.99 19.96 -10.20
C SER A 260 27.30 18.62 -9.93
N GLY A 261 26.22 18.63 -9.14
CA GLY A 261 25.39 17.46 -8.87
C GLY A 261 24.75 16.87 -10.12
N ILE A 262 24.24 17.73 -11.01
CA ILE A 262 23.69 17.34 -12.32
C ILE A 262 24.78 16.74 -13.20
N ALA A 263 25.97 17.33 -13.25
CA ALA A 263 27.09 16.80 -14.03
C ALA A 263 27.48 15.38 -13.58
N GLY A 264 27.61 15.15 -12.27
CA GLY A 264 27.88 13.81 -11.73
C GLY A 264 26.76 12.80 -11.99
N LEU A 265 25.51 13.26 -11.99
CA LEU A 265 24.36 12.45 -12.40
C LEU A 265 24.44 12.05 -13.88
N LYS A 266 24.79 12.98 -14.78
CA LYS A 266 24.96 12.68 -16.22
C LYS A 266 25.96 11.55 -16.45
N GLU A 267 27.12 11.61 -15.81
CA GLU A 267 28.15 10.56 -15.91
C GLU A 267 27.63 9.20 -15.43
N THR A 268 26.87 9.21 -14.33
CA THR A 268 26.26 7.99 -13.79
C THR A 268 25.22 7.41 -14.75
N ILE A 269 24.40 8.25 -15.39
CA ILE A 269 23.28 7.81 -16.24
C ILE A 269 23.77 7.13 -17.52
N VAL A 270 24.88 7.59 -18.10
CA VAL A 270 25.45 7.05 -19.36
C VAL A 270 25.78 5.55 -19.26
N GLY A 271 25.99 5.02 -18.05
CA GLY A 271 26.28 3.60 -17.82
C GLY A 271 25.08 2.65 -17.90
N PHE A 272 23.84 3.15 -18.04
CA PHE A 272 22.64 2.29 -18.02
C PHE A 272 22.08 2.01 -19.42
N ASP A 273 21.71 0.75 -19.67
CA ASP A 273 21.12 0.30 -20.93
C ASP A 273 19.74 0.92 -21.21
N LYS A 274 18.98 1.23 -20.16
CA LYS A 274 17.67 1.88 -20.24
C LYS A 274 17.71 3.20 -19.47
N LYS A 275 17.06 4.22 -20.04
CA LYS A 275 16.91 5.54 -19.38
C LYS A 275 16.31 5.37 -17.97
N PRO A 276 16.99 5.82 -16.90
CA PRO A 276 16.52 5.60 -15.53
C PRO A 276 15.32 6.51 -15.18
N ILE A 277 14.66 6.19 -14.06
CA ILE A 277 13.78 7.13 -13.37
C ILE A 277 14.61 7.87 -12.32
N LEU A 278 14.53 9.19 -12.29
CA LEU A 278 15.26 10.03 -11.37
C LEU A 278 14.31 10.57 -10.29
N ASP A 279 14.50 10.15 -9.05
CA ASP A 279 13.86 10.74 -7.87
C ASP A 279 14.87 11.68 -7.20
N LEU A 280 14.70 12.98 -7.40
CA LEU A 280 15.66 14.00 -6.97
C LEU A 280 15.09 14.81 -5.81
N LYS A 281 15.78 14.86 -4.68
CA LYS A 281 15.48 15.81 -3.60
C LYS A 281 16.44 17.00 -3.70
N ILE A 282 15.94 18.18 -4.00
CA ILE A 282 16.74 19.41 -4.09
C ILE A 282 16.53 20.19 -2.81
N ASN A 283 17.58 20.30 -1.99
CA ASN A 283 17.52 21.01 -0.71
C ASN A 283 17.99 22.44 -0.83
N ASN A 284 17.66 23.27 0.16
CA ASN A 284 18.13 24.65 0.31
C ASN A 284 17.79 25.53 -0.91
N VAL A 285 16.60 25.33 -1.48
CA VAL A 285 16.18 26.08 -2.66
C VAL A 285 15.90 27.53 -2.27
N GLU A 286 16.67 28.46 -2.84
CA GLU A 286 16.53 29.91 -2.65
C GLU A 286 15.76 30.59 -3.80
N SER A 287 15.41 29.84 -4.85
CA SER A 287 14.86 30.36 -6.10
C SER A 287 13.50 29.77 -6.45
N ASP A 288 12.92 30.25 -7.55
CA ASP A 288 11.69 29.69 -8.11
C ASP A 288 11.92 28.24 -8.53
N THR A 289 11.19 27.32 -7.89
CA THR A 289 11.26 25.88 -8.13
C THR A 289 10.97 25.53 -9.59
N ASN A 290 10.19 26.33 -10.31
CA ASN A 290 9.95 26.13 -11.75
C ASN A 290 11.22 26.32 -12.57
N ARG A 291 12.03 27.32 -12.22
CA ARG A 291 13.29 27.59 -12.90
C ARG A 291 14.29 26.47 -12.63
N VAL A 292 14.35 25.99 -11.39
CA VAL A 292 15.17 24.83 -11.01
C VAL A 292 14.72 23.58 -11.77
N TYR A 293 13.41 23.36 -11.87
CA TYR A 293 12.85 22.25 -12.62
C TYR A 293 13.20 22.29 -14.11
N GLU A 294 13.04 23.44 -14.77
CA GLU A 294 13.37 23.57 -16.19
C GLU A 294 14.87 23.35 -16.46
N LEU A 295 15.76 23.82 -15.57
CA LEU A 295 17.20 23.51 -15.65
C LEU A 295 17.46 22.00 -15.58
N ILE A 296 16.88 21.32 -14.58
CA ILE A 296 17.04 19.86 -14.42
C ILE A 296 16.50 19.12 -15.64
N LYS A 297 15.37 19.57 -16.18
CA LYS A 297 14.71 18.97 -17.33
C LYS A 297 15.48 19.19 -18.63
N GLU A 298 16.04 20.37 -18.85
CA GLU A 298 16.93 20.65 -19.99
C GLU A 298 18.17 19.74 -19.95
N GLU A 299 18.75 19.58 -18.77
CA GLU A 299 20.00 18.85 -18.62
C GLU A 299 19.83 17.32 -18.60
N LEU A 300 18.77 16.81 -17.96
CA LEU A 300 18.59 15.38 -17.69
C LEU A 300 17.39 14.75 -18.42
N GLY A 301 16.52 15.55 -19.05
CA GLY A 301 15.27 15.08 -19.66
C GLY A 301 15.51 14.06 -20.77
N ASP A 302 16.47 14.30 -21.65
CA ASP A 302 16.80 13.37 -22.74
C ASP A 302 17.52 12.11 -22.25
N LEU A 303 18.13 12.15 -21.06
CA LEU A 303 18.91 11.06 -20.49
C LEU A 303 18.08 10.16 -19.56
N SER A 304 16.93 10.65 -19.10
CA SER A 304 16.04 9.94 -18.18
C SER A 304 14.71 9.59 -18.83
N LEU A 305 14.02 8.59 -18.28
CA LEU A 305 12.65 8.28 -18.69
C LEU A 305 11.67 9.23 -17.99
N MET A 306 11.94 9.54 -16.72
CA MET A 306 11.14 10.44 -15.91
C MET A 306 12.01 11.09 -14.85
N ILE A 307 11.71 12.35 -14.54
CA ILE A 307 12.32 13.11 -13.46
C ILE A 307 11.23 13.47 -12.47
N ARG A 308 11.48 13.23 -11.19
CA ARG A 308 10.58 13.50 -10.07
C ARG A 308 11.33 14.31 -9.03
N PRO A 309 11.38 15.65 -9.20
CA PRO A 309 12.02 16.50 -8.22
C PRO A 309 11.08 16.77 -7.05
N THR A 310 11.63 16.80 -5.85
CA THR A 310 11.03 17.33 -4.63
C THR A 310 11.94 18.46 -4.15
N PHE A 311 11.38 19.61 -3.84
CA PHE A 311 12.14 20.78 -3.41
C PHE A 311 11.89 21.02 -1.93
N SER A 312 12.94 21.21 -1.14
CA SER A 312 12.85 21.84 0.19
C SER A 312 13.45 23.23 0.14
N MET A 313 12.69 24.20 0.64
CA MET A 313 13.10 25.60 0.62
C MET A 313 14.14 25.87 1.70
N LEU A 314 15.03 26.82 1.46
CA LEU A 314 15.98 27.26 2.48
C LEU A 314 15.21 27.73 3.73
N GLY A 315 15.55 27.15 4.90
CA GLY A 315 14.91 27.45 6.18
C GLY A 315 13.74 26.53 6.57
N GLU A 316 13.30 25.61 5.71
CA GLU A 316 12.32 24.57 6.09
C GLU A 316 12.95 23.48 6.98
N ASP A 317 14.23 23.14 6.74
CA ASP A 317 14.95 22.13 7.54
C ASP A 317 15.14 22.58 9.01
N ASP A 318 15.12 23.88 9.31
CA ASP A 318 15.18 24.38 10.70
C ASP A 318 13.89 24.09 11.48
N ILE A 319 12.73 23.99 10.80
CA ILE A 319 11.46 23.67 11.47
C ILE A 319 11.42 22.17 11.83
N ASP A 320 11.88 21.29 10.93
CA ASP A 320 11.90 19.84 11.17
C ASP A 320 12.98 19.41 12.18
N VAL A 321 14.09 20.14 12.28
CA VAL A 321 15.11 19.92 13.32
C VAL A 321 14.65 20.42 14.69
N ILE A 322 13.86 21.52 14.75
CA ILE A 322 13.24 21.99 15.99
C ILE A 322 12.22 20.98 16.52
N ILE A 323 11.44 20.32 15.65
CA ILE A 323 10.41 19.33 16.05
C ILE A 323 11.03 18.00 16.53
N ASN A 324 12.26 17.68 16.13
CA ASN A 324 12.91 16.40 16.46
C ASN A 324 13.91 16.47 17.63
N GLN A 325 14.05 17.61 18.31
CA GLN A 325 14.79 17.67 19.56
C GLN A 325 13.91 17.16 20.71
N LYS A 326 14.48 16.28 21.54
CA LYS A 326 13.83 15.59 22.68
C LYS A 326 13.26 16.50 23.79
N ASP A 327 13.36 17.82 23.61
CA ASP A 327 12.88 18.87 24.52
C ASP A 327 11.94 19.88 23.81
N SER A 328 11.45 19.59 22.59
CA SER A 328 10.48 20.45 21.91
C SER A 328 9.05 20.16 22.39
N LEU A 329 8.37 21.22 22.82
CA LEU A 329 6.95 21.20 23.20
C LEU A 329 6.13 20.58 22.06
N GLY A 330 5.37 19.53 22.35
CA GLY A 330 4.45 18.90 21.42
C GLY A 330 3.34 19.87 20.97
N PRO A 331 2.56 19.53 19.93
CA PRO A 331 1.52 20.42 19.38
C PRO A 331 0.54 20.95 20.44
N LEU A 332 0.25 20.14 21.47
CA LEU A 332 -0.62 20.50 22.59
C LEU A 332 0.02 21.53 23.54
N GLU A 333 1.34 21.46 23.70
CA GLU A 333 2.10 22.37 24.56
C GLU A 333 2.36 23.72 23.87
N ILE A 334 2.58 23.71 22.55
CA ILE A 334 2.62 24.94 21.72
C ILE A 334 1.25 25.62 21.72
N LEU A 335 0.18 24.86 21.52
CA LEU A 335 -1.18 25.39 21.56
C LEU A 335 -1.49 26.01 22.93
N LYS A 336 -1.08 25.35 24.02
CA LYS A 336 -1.24 25.88 25.37
C LYS A 336 -0.50 27.22 25.56
N GLU A 337 0.76 27.32 25.14
CA GLU A 337 1.55 28.56 25.27
C GLU A 337 0.92 29.73 24.48
N GLN A 338 0.41 29.46 23.27
CA GLN A 338 -0.27 30.46 22.46
C GLN A 338 -1.61 30.91 23.08
N LEU A 339 -2.37 29.98 23.66
CA LEU A 339 -3.65 30.30 24.30
C LEU A 339 -3.46 31.01 25.65
N ASP A 340 -2.47 30.60 26.44
CA ASP A 340 -2.10 31.27 27.70
C ASP A 340 -1.73 32.75 27.46
N ALA A 341 -1.19 33.09 26.29
CA ALA A 341 -0.88 34.47 25.90
C ALA A 341 -2.13 35.36 25.74
N TYR A 342 -3.32 34.80 25.54
CA TYR A 342 -4.59 35.55 25.53
C TYR A 342 -5.07 35.93 26.95
N GLY A 343 -4.50 35.33 28.00
CA GLY A 343 -4.76 35.70 29.39
C GLY A 343 -6.14 35.28 29.94
N ASP A 344 -6.90 34.47 29.20
CA ASP A 344 -8.19 33.91 29.63
C ASP A 344 -8.07 32.38 29.79
N GLU A 345 -8.17 31.93 31.03
CA GLU A 345 -8.04 30.52 31.40
C GLU A 345 -9.19 29.66 30.83
N SER A 346 -10.35 30.25 30.60
CA SER A 346 -11.52 29.55 30.05
C SER A 346 -11.37 29.29 28.55
N VAL A 347 -10.84 30.27 27.79
CA VAL A 347 -10.52 30.14 26.36
C VAL A 347 -9.38 29.15 26.16
N THR A 348 -8.39 29.18 27.04
CA THR A 348 -7.28 28.22 27.02
C THR A 348 -7.76 26.80 27.24
N ARG A 349 -8.62 26.58 28.24
CA ARG A 349 -9.21 25.27 28.49
C ARG A 349 -10.04 24.79 27.30
N LEU A 350 -10.90 25.64 26.74
CA LEU A 350 -11.70 25.30 25.56
C LEU A 350 -10.83 24.85 24.39
N GLY A 351 -9.79 25.62 24.05
CA GLY A 351 -8.92 25.29 22.92
C GLY A 351 -8.20 23.95 23.09
N LEU A 352 -7.78 23.61 24.32
CA LEU A 352 -7.15 22.32 24.62
C LEU A 352 -8.15 21.15 24.56
N ASP A 353 -9.38 21.34 25.02
CA ASP A 353 -10.42 20.32 24.98
C ASP A 353 -10.83 20.03 23.53
N VAL A 354 -11.08 21.07 22.72
CA VAL A 354 -11.40 20.94 21.28
C VAL A 354 -10.28 20.20 20.54
N TYR A 355 -9.02 20.57 20.76
CA TYR A 355 -7.88 19.86 20.17
C TYR A 355 -7.88 18.37 20.56
N THR A 356 -8.17 18.08 21.82
CA THR A 356 -8.21 16.69 22.33
C THR A 356 -9.31 15.86 21.65
N PHE A 357 -10.50 16.42 21.46
CA PHE A 357 -11.61 15.73 20.78
C PHE A 357 -11.34 15.52 19.30
N LEU A 358 -10.87 16.55 18.59
CA LEU A 358 -10.55 16.44 17.16
C LEU A 358 -9.38 15.48 16.90
N SER A 359 -8.38 15.42 17.77
CA SER A 359 -7.27 14.45 17.65
C SER A 359 -7.72 12.98 17.74
N LYS A 360 -8.94 12.74 18.23
CA LYS A 360 -9.56 11.42 18.38
C LYS A 360 -10.74 11.21 17.43
N ASP A 361 -10.90 12.07 16.43
CA ASP A 361 -11.98 12.02 15.43
C ASP A 361 -13.39 12.12 16.05
N LYS A 362 -13.50 12.81 17.19
CA LYS A 362 -14.73 13.05 17.97
C LYS A 362 -15.28 14.45 17.66
N ILE A 363 -15.84 14.61 16.47
CA ILE A 363 -16.26 15.92 15.94
C ILE A 363 -17.51 16.44 16.67
N ASP A 364 -18.52 15.58 16.89
CA ASP A 364 -19.78 15.97 17.54
C ASP A 364 -19.53 16.50 18.97
N GLU A 365 -18.66 15.83 19.73
CA GLU A 365 -18.32 16.28 21.09
C GLU A 365 -17.49 17.57 21.11
N ALA A 366 -16.69 17.84 20.07
CA ALA A 366 -15.97 19.11 19.94
C ALA A 366 -16.95 20.27 19.68
N ASP A 367 -17.94 20.04 18.80
CA ASP A 367 -18.98 21.02 18.48
C ASP A 367 -19.88 21.33 19.69
N GLU A 368 -20.26 20.32 20.49
CA GLU A 368 -21.07 20.54 21.70
C GLU A 368 -20.38 21.49 22.70
N ILE A 369 -19.08 21.31 22.92
CA ILE A 369 -18.32 22.11 23.90
C ILE A 369 -18.07 23.53 23.38
N LEU A 370 -17.86 23.69 22.08
CA LEU A 370 -17.79 25.01 21.44
C LEU A 370 -19.10 25.78 21.62
N ASN A 371 -20.24 25.15 21.31
CA ASN A 371 -21.55 25.78 21.43
C ASN A 371 -21.87 26.16 22.88
N HIS A 372 -21.64 25.24 23.84
CA HIS A 372 -21.85 25.53 25.26
C HIS A 372 -20.99 26.70 25.76
N PHE A 373 -19.74 26.79 25.31
CA PHE A 373 -18.87 27.91 25.67
C PHE A 373 -19.38 29.24 25.10
N PHE A 374 -19.82 29.26 23.84
CA PHE A 374 -20.39 30.45 23.20
C PHE A 374 -21.67 30.91 23.90
N ASP A 375 -22.57 29.99 24.24
CA ASP A 375 -23.82 30.31 24.94
C ASP A 375 -23.54 30.94 26.32
N ASP A 376 -22.60 30.36 27.08
CA ASP A 376 -22.23 30.86 28.41
C ASP A 376 -21.55 32.25 28.41
N TYR A 377 -20.87 32.60 27.31
CA TYR A 377 -20.14 33.87 27.17
C TYR A 377 -20.98 35.00 26.55
N TYR A 378 -21.95 34.67 25.70
CA TYR A 378 -22.72 35.66 24.92
C TYR A 378 -24.20 35.77 25.31
N HIS A 379 -24.74 34.87 26.15
CA HIS A 379 -26.14 34.94 26.61
C HIS A 379 -26.30 35.29 28.11
N LYS A 380 -25.32 35.99 28.71
CA LYS A 380 -25.39 36.42 30.12
C LYS A 380 -25.96 37.81 30.40
N ASP A 381 -26.35 38.58 29.39
CA ASP A 381 -26.83 39.97 29.55
C ASP A 381 -28.28 40.20 29.08
N GLU A 382 -29.22 39.27 29.36
CA GLU A 382 -30.66 39.52 29.15
C GLU A 382 -31.55 39.25 30.38
N ASP A 383 -30.98 39.28 31.59
CA ASP A 383 -31.77 39.19 32.84
C ASP A 383 -31.42 40.34 33.81
N GLU A 384 -31.66 41.59 33.42
CA GLU A 384 -31.94 42.67 34.38
C GLU A 384 -32.67 43.86 33.72
N GLU A 385 -33.83 44.20 34.28
CA GLU A 385 -34.64 45.43 34.12
C GLU A 385 -35.78 45.51 33.08
N THR A 386 -36.98 45.29 33.63
CA THR A 386 -38.18 46.15 33.62
C THR A 386 -39.44 45.71 32.87
N GLU A 387 -40.46 45.48 33.70
CA GLU A 387 -41.90 45.43 33.44
C GLU A 387 -42.38 46.55 32.49
N THR A 388 -43.20 46.23 31.49
CA THR A 388 -44.56 46.77 31.33
C THR A 388 -45.26 46.26 30.05
N GLU A 389 -46.52 45.86 30.25
CA GLU A 389 -47.68 46.05 29.36
C GLU A 389 -47.92 45.15 28.12
N GLU A 390 -49.03 44.40 28.29
CA GLU A 390 -50.19 44.27 27.39
C GLU A 390 -50.27 43.13 26.37
N GLU A 391 -51.36 42.36 26.57
CA GLU A 391 -51.94 41.35 25.70
C GLU A 391 -52.37 41.97 24.35
N GLY A 392 -52.08 41.25 23.26
CA GLY A 392 -52.64 41.53 21.93
C GLY A 392 -52.60 40.30 21.04
N GLU A 393 -53.74 39.62 20.93
CA GLU A 393 -54.02 38.65 19.86
C GLU A 393 -54.00 39.34 18.48
N ALA A 394 -53.37 38.70 17.47
CA ALA A 394 -53.95 38.41 16.15
C ALA A 394 -52.90 38.15 15.03
N GLU A 395 -53.10 37.00 14.37
CA GLU A 395 -53.02 36.72 12.92
C GLU A 395 -51.75 36.96 12.07
N SER A 396 -51.25 35.81 11.57
CA SER A 396 -50.83 35.50 10.18
C SER A 396 -49.76 36.35 9.46
N ALA A 397 -48.67 35.70 9.05
CA ALA A 397 -48.40 35.35 7.64
C ALA A 397 -47.03 34.65 7.48
N ASP A 398 -47.00 33.76 6.48
CA ASP A 398 -45.87 33.08 5.84
C ASP A 398 -44.48 33.73 5.95
N GLU A 399 -43.47 32.91 6.25
CA GLU A 399 -42.31 32.79 5.35
C GLU A 399 -41.61 31.43 5.50
N LYS A 400 -41.49 30.75 4.35
CA LYS A 400 -41.04 29.38 4.21
C LYS A 400 -39.51 29.29 4.11
N ASP A 401 -39.01 28.24 4.75
CA ASP A 401 -37.80 27.49 4.43
C ASP A 401 -37.29 27.64 2.99
N ILE A 402 -36.06 28.11 2.83
CA ILE A 402 -35.23 27.84 1.65
C ILE A 402 -34.15 26.85 2.06
N GLN A 403 -34.49 25.56 2.00
CA GLN A 403 -33.52 24.49 1.91
C GLN A 403 -32.96 24.46 0.48
N VAL A 404 -31.73 24.96 0.29
CA VAL A 404 -30.96 24.67 -0.92
C VAL A 404 -30.30 23.30 -0.72
N THR A 405 -30.80 22.29 -1.43
CA THR A 405 -30.19 20.96 -1.46
C THR A 405 -29.10 20.89 -2.53
N PHE A 406 -28.02 20.18 -2.19
CA PHE A 406 -26.72 20.04 -2.85
C PHE A 406 -26.73 19.38 -4.26
N LYS A 407 -27.83 19.49 -5.01
CA LYS A 407 -28.05 18.76 -6.29
C LYS A 407 -27.98 19.64 -7.55
N GLU A 408 -27.65 20.92 -7.43
CA GLU A 408 -27.56 21.86 -8.58
C GLU A 408 -26.14 22.38 -8.86
N VAL A 409 -25.10 21.77 -8.28
CA VAL A 409 -23.68 22.13 -8.54
C VAL A 409 -22.96 21.11 -9.45
N LEU A 410 -23.69 20.15 -10.03
CA LEU A 410 -23.13 19.13 -10.92
C LEU A 410 -24.03 18.86 -12.15
N GLU A 411 -24.36 19.92 -12.88
CA GLU A 411 -24.58 19.92 -14.34
C GLU A 411 -23.54 20.85 -14.98
#